data_AF-A0A9Q9EH87-F1
#
_entry.id   AF-A0A9Q9EH87-F1
#
_cell.length_a   1.000
_cell.length_b   1.000
_cell.length_c   1.000
_cell.angle_alpha   90.00
_cell.angle_beta   90.00
_cell.angle_gamma   90.00
#
_symmetry.space_group_name_H-M   'P 1'
#
loop_
_entity.id
_entity.type
_entity.pdbx_description
1 polymer ?
#
loop_
_entity_poly.entity_id
_entity_poly.type
_entity_poly.pdbx_seq_one_letter_code
_entity_poly.pdbx_strand_id
1 'polypeptide(L)'
;MKTQHASLFSYNLTRPYPYWWFTPVTLVAAFALTAVFSYLNYAANGFELVVTTSSDPNGTIADLSALHGLPRLLTGKYRPNCQPVSLAAGSKFFTNSTGLKYEILKVSRQGSTDILPALTYSNNVLDHCMVTKVELEPSSQDRTANQWSVSAFGIIVRTYATCNISSSYGPITFDILNSYDLVPETATVNFVSQNKSARASLWWGESLLSTYWIWSTFEISKNHTLPDGDSRPGSNNKISKAHLAFHPDDSSRDILDTTFMRLAWRMLWEGAGTERGIYWWEQEEQVVYASEYAKRDIWPSNWWLPAEKLAKSAYSTVLVDLGQAEWSNILLED
;
A
#
# COMPACT_ATOMS: atom_id res chain seq x y z
N MET A 1 11.01 77.79 -24.49
CA MET A 1 9.72 77.64 -25.20
C MET A 1 8.84 76.70 -24.39
N LYS A 2 7.73 77.20 -23.82
CA LYS A 2 6.72 76.38 -23.13
C LYS A 2 5.45 76.42 -23.99
N THR A 3 5.09 75.29 -24.56
CA THR A 3 3.81 75.07 -25.23
C THR A 3 2.70 75.09 -24.19
N GLN A 4 1.78 76.04 -24.29
CA GLN A 4 0.56 76.09 -23.49
C GLN A 4 -0.45 75.10 -24.09
N HIS A 5 -0.96 74.17 -23.29
CA HIS A 5 -2.10 73.33 -23.67
C HIS A 5 -3.37 74.17 -23.71
N ALA A 6 -4.07 74.19 -24.86
CA ALA A 6 -5.38 74.81 -25.02
C ALA A 6 -6.47 73.72 -24.93
N SER A 7 -7.39 73.88 -23.97
CA SER A 7 -8.60 73.07 -23.83
C SER A 7 -9.74 73.71 -24.62
N LEU A 8 -10.54 72.89 -25.32
CA LEU A 8 -11.59 73.30 -26.28
C LEU A 8 -12.96 73.54 -25.63
N PHE A 9 -13.04 73.62 -24.31
CA PHE A 9 -14.27 73.91 -23.56
C PHE A 9 -14.02 75.01 -22.52
N SER A 10 -14.68 76.16 -22.68
CA SER A 10 -14.71 77.24 -21.68
C SER A 10 -16.12 77.40 -21.13
N TYR A 11 -16.32 77.07 -19.85
CA TYR A 11 -17.52 77.41 -19.09
C TYR A 11 -17.16 78.52 -18.09
N ASN A 12 -17.99 79.56 -18.03
CA ASN A 12 -17.81 80.65 -17.06
C ASN A 12 -18.15 80.13 -15.65
N LEU A 13 -17.13 79.87 -14.84
CA LEU A 13 -17.26 79.57 -13.42
C LEU A 13 -17.74 80.84 -12.68
N THR A 14 -19.01 80.89 -12.29
CA THR A 14 -19.62 82.03 -11.58
C THR A 14 -19.10 82.24 -10.15
N ARG A 15 -18.32 81.30 -9.61
CA ARG A 15 -17.44 81.52 -8.45
C ARG A 15 -16.17 80.66 -8.59
N PRO A 16 -14.96 81.20 -8.38
CA PRO A 16 -13.75 80.39 -8.29
C PRO A 16 -13.90 79.41 -7.12
N TYR A 17 -13.50 78.16 -7.36
CA TYR A 17 -13.57 77.11 -6.34
C TYR A 17 -12.75 77.55 -5.10
N PRO A 18 -13.36 77.65 -3.91
CA PRO A 18 -12.78 78.39 -2.78
C PRO A 18 -11.55 77.71 -2.15
N TYR A 19 -11.29 76.45 -2.47
CA TYR A 19 -10.22 75.66 -1.86
C TYR A 19 -9.19 75.21 -2.90
N TRP A 20 -8.22 76.08 -3.15
CA TRP A 20 -7.07 75.85 -4.05
C TRP A 20 -6.21 74.62 -3.71
N TRP A 21 -6.31 74.12 -2.47
CA TRP A 21 -5.62 72.90 -2.00
C TRP A 21 -6.38 71.61 -2.33
N PHE A 22 -7.66 71.68 -2.72
CA PHE A 22 -8.49 70.48 -2.90
C PHE A 22 -8.04 69.63 -4.08
N THR A 23 -7.74 70.24 -5.23
CA THR A 23 -7.24 69.56 -6.44
C THR A 23 -5.91 68.82 -6.23
N PRO A 24 -4.86 69.43 -5.65
CA PRO A 24 -3.63 68.70 -5.37
C PRO A 24 -3.83 67.62 -4.29
N VAL A 25 -4.64 67.86 -3.25
CA VAL A 25 -4.94 66.85 -2.22
C VAL A 25 -5.71 65.67 -2.81
N THR A 26 -6.69 65.90 -3.68
CA THR A 26 -7.43 64.82 -4.34
C THR A 26 -6.56 64.01 -5.27
N LEU A 27 -5.63 64.62 -6.01
CA LEU A 27 -4.66 63.89 -6.83
C LEU A 27 -3.72 63.02 -5.98
N VAL A 28 -3.17 63.57 -4.88
CA VAL A 28 -2.31 62.81 -3.96
C VAL A 28 -3.08 61.68 -3.29
N ALA A 29 -4.31 61.94 -2.83
CA ALA A 29 -5.17 60.93 -2.23
C ALA A 29 -5.54 59.83 -3.24
N ALA A 30 -5.86 60.18 -4.48
CA ALA A 30 -6.14 59.23 -5.54
C ALA A 30 -4.93 58.35 -5.85
N PHE A 31 -3.73 58.93 -5.90
CA PHE A 31 -2.48 58.19 -6.12
C PHE A 31 -2.17 57.25 -4.94
N ALA A 32 -2.34 57.73 -3.71
CA ALA A 32 -2.15 56.91 -2.51
C ALA A 32 -3.15 55.75 -2.45
N LEU A 33 -4.43 56.02 -2.73
CA LEU A 33 -5.47 54.99 -2.75
C LEU A 33 -5.23 53.96 -3.85
N THR A 34 -4.84 54.39 -5.07
CA THR A 34 -4.50 53.44 -6.14
C THR A 34 -3.32 52.56 -5.75
N ALA A 35 -2.25 53.12 -5.19
CA ALA A 35 -1.12 52.33 -4.70
C ALA A 35 -1.54 51.30 -3.64
N VAL A 36 -2.37 51.71 -2.67
CA VAL A 36 -2.88 50.82 -1.62
C VAL A 36 -3.78 49.72 -2.19
N PHE A 37 -4.73 50.05 -3.07
CA PHE A 37 -5.61 49.05 -3.67
C PHE A 37 -4.87 48.09 -4.60
N SER A 38 -3.87 48.58 -5.34
CA SER A 38 -2.99 47.72 -6.14
C SER A 38 -2.21 46.75 -5.26
N TYR A 39 -1.66 47.21 -4.14
CA TYR A 39 -0.97 46.35 -3.18
C TYR A 39 -1.91 45.31 -2.55
N LEU A 40 -3.11 45.73 -2.12
CA LEU A 40 -4.11 44.82 -1.55
C LEU A 40 -4.57 43.78 -2.56
N ASN A 41 -4.79 44.17 -3.81
CA ASN A 41 -5.18 43.26 -4.87
C ASN A 41 -4.07 42.26 -5.20
N TYR A 42 -2.82 42.73 -5.26
CA TYR A 42 -1.65 41.86 -5.40
C TYR A 42 -1.52 40.87 -4.22
N ALA A 43 -1.65 41.35 -2.98
CA ALA A 43 -1.56 40.49 -1.80
C ALA A 43 -2.71 39.46 -1.72
N ALA A 44 -3.90 39.81 -2.19
CA ALA A 44 -5.07 38.93 -2.14
C ALA A 44 -5.18 37.95 -3.32
N ASN A 45 -4.71 38.33 -4.51
CA ASN A 45 -4.94 37.57 -5.75
C ASN A 45 -3.67 37.25 -6.55
N GLY A 46 -2.50 37.75 -6.15
CA GLY A 46 -1.22 37.55 -6.85
C GLY A 46 -0.56 36.20 -6.60
N PHE A 47 -1.21 35.29 -5.88
CA PHE A 47 -0.66 33.98 -5.51
C PHE A 47 -1.52 32.85 -6.06
N GLU A 48 -0.85 31.83 -6.59
CA GLU A 48 -1.45 30.54 -6.95
C GLU A 48 -1.09 29.51 -5.86
N LEU A 49 -2.11 28.85 -5.31
CA LEU A 49 -1.91 27.79 -4.33
C LEU A 49 -1.54 26.51 -5.08
N VAL A 50 -0.36 25.98 -4.80
CA VAL A 50 0.06 24.67 -5.30
C VAL A 50 -0.22 23.63 -4.23
N VAL A 51 -0.89 22.55 -4.61
CA VAL A 51 -1.10 21.40 -3.71
C VAL A 51 0.22 20.66 -3.59
N THR A 52 0.72 20.56 -2.36
CA THR A 52 1.93 19.82 -2.04
C THR A 52 1.63 18.77 -0.98
N THR A 53 2.25 17.60 -1.12
CA THR A 53 2.20 16.54 -0.11
C THR A 53 3.18 16.87 0.99
N SER A 54 2.71 16.93 2.24
CA SER A 54 3.57 17.13 3.41
C SER A 54 3.46 15.95 4.37
N SER A 55 4.60 15.56 4.94
CA SER A 55 4.69 14.57 6.01
C SER A 55 4.38 15.15 7.39
N ASP A 56 4.45 16.47 7.56
CA ASP A 56 4.14 17.13 8.82
C ASP A 56 3.04 18.19 8.61
N PRO A 57 1.75 17.79 8.72
CA PRO A 57 0.65 18.73 8.55
C PRO A 57 0.69 19.85 9.60
N ASN A 58 1.13 19.56 10.83
CA ASN A 58 1.19 20.56 11.90
C ASN A 58 2.29 21.58 11.63
N GLY A 59 3.48 21.11 11.26
CA GLY A 59 4.59 21.97 10.85
C GLY A 59 4.26 22.81 9.62
N THR A 60 3.54 22.24 8.64
CA THR A 60 3.17 22.96 7.42
C THR A 60 2.12 24.04 7.66
N ILE A 61 1.14 23.78 8.54
CA ILE A 61 0.16 24.79 8.96
C ILE A 61 0.85 25.89 9.80
N ALA A 62 1.88 25.52 10.55
CA ALA A 62 2.66 26.43 11.40
C ALA A 62 3.76 27.20 10.64
N ASP A 63 4.09 26.83 9.40
CA ASP A 63 5.11 27.52 8.61
C ASP A 63 4.59 28.90 8.17
N LEU A 64 5.08 29.91 8.89
CA LEU A 64 4.58 31.27 8.89
C LEU A 64 5.39 32.12 7.93
N SER A 65 4.78 32.55 6.83
CA SER A 65 5.40 33.60 6.02
C SER A 65 5.22 34.99 6.63
N ALA A 66 6.04 35.91 6.13
CA ALA A 66 6.05 37.33 6.48
C ALA A 66 4.67 38.03 6.36
N LEU A 67 3.69 37.44 5.67
CA LEU A 67 2.36 38.04 5.43
C LEU A 67 1.34 37.74 6.53
N HIS A 68 1.68 36.99 7.58
CA HIS A 68 0.76 36.64 8.66
C HIS A 68 0.26 37.83 9.50
N GLY A 69 0.96 38.97 9.45
CA GLY A 69 0.54 40.21 10.10
C GLY A 69 -0.65 40.91 9.43
N LEU A 70 -1.05 40.47 8.22
CA LEU A 70 -2.19 41.04 7.51
C LEU A 70 -3.53 40.55 8.07
N PRO A 71 -4.58 41.38 8.06
CA PRO A 71 -5.93 40.99 8.47
C PRO A 71 -6.42 39.73 7.74
N ARG A 72 -7.14 38.85 8.45
CA ARG A 72 -7.69 37.58 7.92
C ARG A 72 -8.50 37.74 6.63
N LEU A 73 -9.12 38.90 6.43
CA LEU A 73 -9.88 39.22 5.22
C LEU A 73 -9.02 39.19 3.93
N LEU A 74 -7.71 39.45 4.06
CA LEU A 74 -6.75 39.51 2.95
C LEU A 74 -5.91 38.24 2.83
N THR A 75 -5.79 37.46 3.91
CA THR A 75 -4.93 36.26 3.96
C THR A 75 -5.69 34.94 3.79
N GLY A 76 -6.99 34.98 3.49
CA GLY A 76 -7.83 33.78 3.42
C GLY A 76 -7.34 32.74 2.39
N LYS A 77 -6.74 33.20 1.29
CA LYS A 77 -6.13 32.35 0.25
C LYS A 77 -4.67 31.97 0.52
N TYR A 78 -4.05 32.55 1.54
CA TYR A 78 -2.62 32.39 1.79
C TYR A 78 -2.31 31.27 2.80
N ARG A 79 -3.27 30.94 3.68
CA ARG A 79 -3.02 30.01 4.78
C ARG A 79 -2.96 28.57 4.25
N PRO A 80 -1.85 27.84 4.47
CA PRO A 80 -1.81 26.41 4.15
C PRO A 80 -2.85 25.69 5.01
N ASN A 81 -3.60 24.79 4.37
CA ASN A 81 -4.50 23.87 5.04
C ASN A 81 -4.16 22.46 4.59
N CYS A 82 -4.06 21.53 5.54
CA CYS A 82 -3.81 20.13 5.24
C CYS A 82 -5.14 19.38 5.28
N GLN A 83 -5.48 18.74 4.17
CA GLN A 83 -6.60 17.80 4.11
C GLN A 83 -6.04 16.38 4.20
N PRO A 84 -6.74 15.47 4.90
CA PRO A 84 -6.33 14.08 4.93
C PRO A 84 -6.48 13.46 3.53
N VAL A 85 -5.64 12.49 3.22
CA VAL A 85 -5.70 11.73 1.97
C VAL A 85 -6.76 10.65 2.10
N SER A 86 -7.62 10.53 1.09
CA SER A 86 -8.61 9.47 1.00
C SER A 86 -8.07 8.34 0.12
N LEU A 87 -7.75 7.21 0.73
CA LEU A 87 -7.27 6.00 0.06
C LEU A 87 -8.45 5.05 -0.17
N ALA A 88 -8.95 5.00 -1.40
CA ALA A 88 -10.05 4.10 -1.77
C ALA A 88 -9.67 2.62 -1.62
N ALA A 89 -10.66 1.74 -1.45
CA ALA A 89 -10.45 0.30 -1.63
C ALA A 89 -9.89 0.02 -3.04
N GLY A 90 -8.89 -0.87 -3.13
CA GLY A 90 -8.08 -1.15 -4.32
C GLY A 90 -6.89 -0.21 -4.52
N SER A 91 -6.75 0.84 -3.72
CA SER A 91 -5.58 1.71 -3.79
C SER A 91 -4.32 1.01 -3.26
N LYS A 92 -3.17 1.34 -3.87
CA LYS A 92 -1.87 0.76 -3.50
C LYS A 92 -1.00 1.77 -2.80
N PHE A 93 -0.30 1.35 -1.76
CA PHE A 93 0.56 2.21 -0.95
C PHE A 93 1.82 1.46 -0.47
N PHE A 94 2.78 2.24 0.03
CA PHE A 94 3.99 1.75 0.70
C PHE A 94 4.04 2.28 2.13
N THR A 95 4.66 1.53 3.02
CA THR A 95 4.96 1.93 4.40
C THR A 95 6.23 2.78 4.45
N ASN A 96 6.56 3.35 5.61
CA ASN A 96 7.83 4.06 5.83
C ASN A 96 9.05 3.14 5.67
N SER A 97 8.87 1.84 5.94
CA SER A 97 9.86 0.79 5.73
C SER A 97 10.13 0.53 4.24
N THR A 98 9.19 0.91 3.36
CA THR A 98 9.21 0.76 1.89
C THR A 98 9.74 -0.59 1.41
N GLY A 99 9.53 -1.67 2.17
CA GLY A 99 9.91 -3.02 1.76
C GLY A 99 8.89 -3.56 0.78
N LEU A 100 7.61 -3.49 1.13
CA LEU A 100 6.53 -4.14 0.39
C LEU A 100 5.46 -3.16 -0.10
N LYS A 101 4.84 -3.51 -1.23
CA LYS A 101 3.67 -2.82 -1.77
C LYS A 101 2.40 -3.48 -1.22
N TYR A 102 1.49 -2.65 -0.70
CA TYR A 102 0.21 -3.12 -0.19
C TYR A 102 -0.95 -2.57 -1.01
N GLU A 103 -2.05 -3.32 -1.04
CA GLU A 103 -3.33 -2.93 -1.62
C GLU A 103 -4.40 -2.97 -0.53
N ILE A 104 -5.21 -1.92 -0.42
CA ILE A 104 -6.33 -1.88 0.54
C ILE A 104 -7.48 -2.72 0.00
N LEU A 105 -7.89 -3.76 0.71
CA LEU A 105 -9.03 -4.59 0.30
C LEU A 105 -10.34 -4.06 0.86
N LYS A 106 -10.36 -3.76 2.16
CA LYS A 106 -11.57 -3.42 2.90
C LYS A 106 -11.23 -2.42 3.99
N VAL A 107 -12.14 -1.47 4.23
CA VAL A 107 -12.05 -0.54 5.35
C VAL A 107 -13.35 -0.65 6.15
N SER A 108 -13.24 -0.72 7.48
CA SER A 108 -14.38 -0.85 8.37
C SER A 108 -14.16 -0.10 9.67
N ARG A 109 -15.24 0.35 10.30
CA ARG A 109 -15.14 0.92 11.65
C ARG A 109 -14.94 -0.21 12.66
N GLN A 110 -14.04 -0.03 13.62
CA GLN A 110 -13.75 -1.07 14.61
C GLN A 110 -15.03 -1.48 15.34
N GLY A 111 -15.34 -2.79 15.37
CA GLY A 111 -16.53 -3.33 16.01
C GLY A 111 -17.85 -3.13 15.25
N SER A 112 -17.83 -2.59 14.02
CA SER A 112 -19.00 -2.49 13.14
C SER A 112 -18.84 -3.33 11.88
N THR A 113 -19.95 -3.81 11.33
CA THR A 113 -20.00 -4.41 9.98
C THR A 113 -20.00 -3.37 8.86
N ASP A 114 -20.06 -2.08 9.20
CA ASP A 114 -20.09 -0.99 8.23
C ASP A 114 -18.79 -0.93 7.42
N ILE A 115 -18.92 -1.12 6.11
CA ILE A 115 -17.82 -1.02 5.16
C ILE A 115 -17.72 0.42 4.66
N LEU A 116 -16.54 1.00 4.82
CA LEU A 116 -16.22 2.33 4.32
C LEU A 116 -15.60 2.22 2.92
N PRO A 117 -15.93 3.16 2.00
CA PRO A 117 -15.40 3.12 0.63
C PRO A 117 -13.92 3.50 0.55
N ALA A 118 -13.42 4.21 1.57
CA ALA A 118 -12.05 4.71 1.60
C ALA A 118 -11.54 4.87 3.04
N LEU A 119 -10.23 4.73 3.18
CA LEU A 119 -9.47 5.02 4.39
C LEU A 119 -9.03 6.49 4.37
N THR A 120 -9.42 7.26 5.39
CA THR A 120 -8.95 8.63 5.57
C THR A 120 -7.64 8.62 6.36
N TYR A 121 -6.52 8.93 5.69
CA TYR A 121 -5.17 8.92 6.25
C TYR A 121 -4.65 10.34 6.48
N SER A 122 -4.16 10.60 7.69
CA SER A 122 -3.64 11.89 8.11
C SER A 122 -2.31 11.77 8.86
N ASN A 123 -1.39 10.95 8.32
CA ASN A 123 -0.10 10.63 8.95
C ASN A 123 -0.24 9.95 10.33
N ASN A 124 -1.27 9.12 10.49
CA ASN A 124 -1.46 8.34 11.71
C ASN A 124 -0.64 7.04 11.62
N VAL A 125 -0.16 6.57 12.76
CA VAL A 125 0.60 5.32 12.84
C VAL A 125 -0.33 4.12 12.63
N LEU A 126 0.18 3.13 11.88
CA LEU A 126 -0.43 1.81 11.73
C LEU A 126 -0.15 1.01 12.99
N ASP A 127 -1.21 0.52 13.62
CA ASP A 127 -1.13 -0.16 14.91
C ASP A 127 -1.83 -1.51 14.87
N HIS A 128 -1.40 -2.44 15.73
CA HIS A 128 -1.94 -3.79 15.87
C HIS A 128 -2.17 -4.49 14.51
N CYS A 129 -1.15 -4.49 13.66
CA CYS A 129 -1.22 -5.21 12.39
C CYS A 129 -0.98 -6.70 12.61
N MET A 130 -1.94 -7.54 12.20
CA MET A 130 -1.83 -9.00 12.26
C MET A 130 -1.95 -9.60 10.87
N VAL A 131 -1.13 -10.60 10.55
CA VAL A 131 -1.28 -11.38 9.32
C VAL A 131 -2.36 -12.43 9.55
N THR A 132 -3.43 -12.39 8.74
CA THR A 132 -4.59 -13.28 8.89
C THR A 132 -4.41 -14.57 8.12
N LYS A 133 -3.77 -14.52 6.95
CA LYS A 133 -3.42 -15.71 6.15
C LYS A 133 -2.34 -15.41 5.11
N VAL A 134 -1.66 -16.47 4.69
CA VAL A 134 -0.73 -16.47 3.56
C VAL A 134 -1.20 -17.51 2.54
N GLU A 135 -1.48 -17.07 1.32
CA GLU A 135 -1.87 -17.91 0.21
C GLU A 135 -0.71 -18.08 -0.77
N LEU A 136 -0.46 -19.32 -1.18
CA LEU A 136 0.48 -19.68 -2.23
C LEU A 136 -0.30 -20.24 -3.40
N GLU A 137 -0.10 -19.63 -4.58
CA GLU A 137 -0.73 -20.06 -5.83
C GLU A 137 0.34 -20.55 -6.81
N PRO A 138 0.82 -21.81 -6.67
CA PRO A 138 1.64 -22.42 -7.70
C PRO A 138 0.83 -22.64 -8.98
N SER A 139 1.38 -22.25 -10.12
CA SER A 139 0.79 -22.47 -11.44
C SER A 139 1.87 -22.74 -12.49
N SER A 140 1.58 -23.63 -13.45
CA SER A 140 2.38 -23.82 -14.66
C SER A 140 1.68 -23.30 -15.93
N GLN A 141 0.33 -23.25 -15.95
CA GLN A 141 -0.45 -22.94 -17.17
C GLN A 141 -0.52 -21.45 -17.52
N ASP A 142 -0.44 -20.57 -16.53
CA ASP A 142 -0.64 -19.12 -16.71
C ASP A 142 0.70 -18.35 -16.82
N ARG A 143 1.78 -19.03 -17.20
CA ARG A 143 3.14 -18.47 -17.22
C ARG A 143 3.59 -18.12 -18.64
N THR A 144 4.24 -16.97 -18.79
CA THR A 144 4.86 -16.54 -20.06
C THR A 144 6.14 -17.32 -20.37
N ALA A 145 6.59 -17.28 -21.63
CA ALA A 145 7.82 -17.95 -22.06
C ALA A 145 9.06 -17.49 -21.26
N ASN A 146 9.14 -16.20 -20.90
CA ASN A 146 10.23 -15.67 -20.08
C ASN A 146 10.20 -16.26 -18.67
N GLN A 147 9.02 -16.36 -18.06
CA GLN A 147 8.84 -16.98 -16.75
C GLN A 147 9.17 -18.48 -16.75
N TRP A 148 8.81 -19.18 -17.82
CA TRP A 148 9.14 -20.59 -18.05
C TRP A 148 10.64 -20.85 -18.19
N SER A 149 11.41 -19.87 -18.72
CA SER A 149 12.86 -20.01 -18.86
C SER A 149 13.60 -20.10 -17.51
N VAL A 150 12.98 -19.61 -16.43
CA VAL A 150 13.52 -19.68 -15.06
C VAL A 150 13.02 -20.93 -14.35
N SER A 151 11.71 -21.20 -14.42
CA SER A 151 11.08 -22.37 -13.79
C SER A 151 9.74 -22.71 -14.45
N ALA A 152 9.49 -24.00 -14.63
CA ALA A 152 8.24 -24.53 -15.19
C ALA A 152 7.02 -24.20 -14.30
N PHE A 153 7.22 -24.14 -12.99
CA PHE A 153 6.23 -23.63 -12.03
C PHE A 153 6.67 -22.31 -11.43
N GLY A 154 5.72 -21.44 -11.14
CA GLY A 154 5.95 -20.30 -10.27
C GLY A 154 4.84 -20.15 -9.26
N ILE A 155 5.17 -19.49 -8.15
CA ILE A 155 4.27 -19.30 -7.02
C ILE A 155 4.01 -17.81 -6.87
N ILE A 156 2.73 -17.43 -6.87
CA ILE A 156 2.34 -16.10 -6.40
C ILE A 156 2.05 -16.23 -4.90
N VAL A 157 2.75 -15.44 -4.09
CA VAL A 157 2.59 -15.40 -2.64
C VAL A 157 1.70 -14.20 -2.31
N ARG A 158 0.55 -14.44 -1.71
CA ARG A 158 -0.39 -13.41 -1.26
C ARG A 158 -0.50 -13.42 0.24
N THR A 159 -0.16 -12.30 0.88
CA THR A 159 -0.23 -12.16 2.33
C THR A 159 -1.33 -11.18 2.69
N TYR A 160 -2.27 -11.62 3.51
CA TYR A 160 -3.39 -10.84 3.99
C TYR A 160 -3.08 -10.40 5.41
N ALA A 161 -3.24 -9.11 5.68
CA ALA A 161 -3.09 -8.58 7.03
C ALA A 161 -4.22 -7.61 7.34
N THR A 162 -4.54 -7.49 8.63
CA THR A 162 -5.54 -6.56 9.15
C THR A 162 -4.82 -5.62 10.09
N CYS A 163 -5.01 -4.32 9.90
CA CYS A 163 -4.36 -3.26 10.68
C CYS A 163 -5.40 -2.32 11.27
N ASN A 164 -5.02 -1.66 12.36
CA ASN A 164 -5.80 -0.61 12.98
C ASN A 164 -5.14 0.76 12.77
N ILE A 165 -5.97 1.79 12.71
CA ILE A 165 -5.53 3.17 12.62
C ILE A 165 -6.49 4.07 13.40
N SER A 166 -5.93 4.93 14.22
CA SER A 166 -6.68 5.93 14.97
C SER A 166 -6.99 7.12 14.07
N SER A 167 -8.25 7.30 13.71
CA SER A 167 -8.73 8.44 12.93
C SER A 167 -9.47 9.45 13.82
N SER A 168 -9.70 10.65 13.31
CA SER A 168 -10.52 11.68 13.98
C SER A 168 -11.98 11.24 14.21
N TYR A 169 -12.44 10.25 13.45
CA TYR A 169 -13.78 9.65 13.57
C TYR A 169 -13.81 8.40 14.45
N GLY A 170 -12.71 8.07 15.12
CA GLY A 170 -12.53 6.87 15.93
C GLY A 170 -11.60 5.83 15.28
N PRO A 171 -11.44 4.66 15.92
CA PRO A 171 -10.59 3.60 15.41
C PRO A 171 -11.20 2.94 14.17
N ILE A 172 -10.38 2.80 13.14
CA ILE A 172 -10.71 2.16 11.87
C ILE A 172 -9.85 0.89 11.75
N THR A 173 -10.47 -0.19 11.32
CA THR A 173 -9.80 -1.46 11.01
C THR A 173 -9.89 -1.68 9.50
N PHE A 174 -8.77 -2.03 8.88
CA PHE A 174 -8.74 -2.22 7.44
C PHE A 174 -7.83 -3.40 7.06
N ASP A 175 -8.23 -4.06 5.98
CA ASP A 175 -7.55 -5.24 5.46
C ASP A 175 -6.67 -4.84 4.29
N ILE A 176 -5.47 -5.39 4.27
CA ILE A 176 -4.45 -5.14 3.26
C ILE A 176 -3.95 -6.45 2.66
N LEU A 177 -3.56 -6.35 1.40
CA LEU A 177 -2.98 -7.44 0.63
C LEU A 177 -1.59 -7.04 0.16
N ASN A 178 -0.61 -7.90 0.44
CA ASN A 178 0.66 -7.91 -0.28
C ASN A 178 0.67 -9.06 -1.29
N SER A 179 1.26 -8.80 -2.46
CA SER A 179 1.51 -9.82 -3.48
C SER A 179 2.98 -9.82 -3.82
N TYR A 180 3.62 -10.98 -3.73
CA TYR A 180 5.01 -11.23 -4.06
C TYR A 180 5.11 -12.33 -5.12
N ASP A 181 5.85 -12.07 -6.17
CA ASP A 181 6.21 -13.04 -7.21
C ASP A 181 7.66 -12.82 -7.60
N LEU A 182 8.53 -13.82 -7.40
CA LEU A 182 9.95 -13.69 -7.71
C LEU A 182 10.19 -13.46 -9.22
N VAL A 183 9.34 -14.02 -10.08
CA VAL A 183 9.47 -13.95 -11.54
C VAL A 183 8.16 -13.42 -12.13
N PRO A 184 7.88 -12.11 -11.98
CA PRO A 184 6.63 -11.52 -12.44
C PRO A 184 6.58 -11.44 -13.97
N GLU A 185 5.36 -11.39 -14.52
CA GLU A 185 5.15 -11.26 -15.97
C GLU A 185 5.64 -9.91 -16.51
N THR A 186 5.53 -8.86 -15.69
CA THR A 186 5.97 -7.50 -16.01
C THR A 186 7.06 -7.08 -15.02
N ALA A 187 7.95 -6.19 -15.44
CA ALA A 187 9.02 -5.67 -14.59
C ALA A 187 8.44 -4.83 -13.44
N THR A 188 8.04 -5.48 -12.36
CA THR A 188 7.54 -4.86 -11.13
C THR A 188 8.60 -4.95 -10.05
N VAL A 189 8.78 -3.84 -9.32
CA VAL A 189 9.63 -3.82 -8.14
C VAL A 189 8.88 -4.50 -7.00
N ASN A 190 9.31 -5.71 -6.64
CA ASN A 190 8.76 -6.44 -5.49
C ASN A 190 9.25 -5.88 -4.15
N PHE A 191 10.50 -5.41 -4.12
CA PHE A 191 11.15 -4.77 -2.98
C PHE A 191 11.83 -3.46 -3.40
N VAL A 192 11.43 -2.34 -2.81
CA VAL A 192 11.96 -1.01 -3.18
C VAL A 192 13.28 -0.72 -2.47
N SER A 193 13.56 -1.37 -1.32
CA SER A 193 14.73 -1.09 -0.50
C SER A 193 15.50 -2.34 -0.12
N GLN A 194 16.71 -2.49 -0.67
CA GLN A 194 17.60 -3.64 -0.46
C GLN A 194 18.83 -3.30 0.41
N ASN A 195 18.77 -2.23 1.19
CA ASN A 195 19.93 -1.75 1.94
C ASN A 195 20.22 -2.64 3.16
N LYS A 196 21.23 -3.51 3.05
CA LYS A 196 21.65 -4.46 4.09
C LYS A 196 21.97 -3.83 5.43
N SER A 197 22.54 -2.62 5.46
CA SER A 197 23.01 -1.99 6.70
C SER A 197 21.91 -1.21 7.44
N ALA A 198 21.02 -0.56 6.69
CA ALA A 198 19.93 0.21 7.29
C ALA A 198 18.67 -0.63 7.54
N ARG A 199 18.48 -1.73 6.80
CA ARG A 199 17.24 -2.54 6.79
C ARG A 199 17.55 -4.03 6.66
N ALA A 200 18.38 -4.54 7.59
CA ALA A 200 18.86 -5.92 7.58
C ALA A 200 17.72 -6.95 7.63
N SER A 201 16.69 -6.73 8.44
CA SER A 201 15.54 -7.62 8.57
C SER A 201 14.77 -7.77 7.25
N LEU A 202 14.51 -6.67 6.54
CA LEU A 202 13.86 -6.72 5.22
C LEU A 202 14.76 -7.37 4.15
N TRP A 203 16.07 -7.14 4.20
CA TRP A 203 17.01 -7.78 3.29
C TRP A 203 17.03 -9.31 3.48
N TRP A 204 17.03 -9.78 4.72
CA TRP A 204 16.89 -11.20 5.03
C TRP A 204 15.50 -11.73 4.67
N GLY A 205 14.44 -10.96 4.87
CA GLY A 205 13.08 -11.31 4.44
C GLY A 205 12.99 -11.58 2.93
N GLU A 206 13.52 -10.68 2.09
CA GLU A 206 13.60 -10.87 0.64
C GLU A 206 14.46 -12.09 0.27
N SER A 207 15.56 -12.30 0.98
CA SER A 207 16.47 -13.45 0.77
C SER A 207 15.79 -14.79 1.10
N LEU A 208 15.03 -14.85 2.20
CA LEU A 208 14.28 -16.05 2.59
C LEU A 208 13.13 -16.31 1.61
N LEU A 209 12.36 -15.27 1.26
CA LEU A 209 11.28 -15.36 0.28
C LEU A 209 11.77 -15.92 -1.05
N SER A 210 12.87 -15.37 -1.59
CA SER A 210 13.45 -15.84 -2.86
C SER A 210 13.99 -17.27 -2.74
N THR A 211 14.68 -17.61 -1.66
CA THR A 211 15.23 -18.96 -1.44
C THR A 211 14.14 -20.02 -1.33
N TYR A 212 13.13 -19.79 -0.50
CA TYR A 212 12.04 -20.75 -0.32
C TYR A 212 11.08 -20.78 -1.51
N TRP A 213 11.00 -19.70 -2.30
CA TRP A 213 10.30 -19.71 -3.58
C TRP A 213 10.98 -20.65 -4.58
N ILE A 214 12.32 -20.56 -4.70
CA ILE A 214 13.10 -21.44 -5.58
C ILE A 214 12.97 -22.90 -5.11
N TRP A 215 13.11 -23.15 -3.81
CA TRP A 215 13.01 -24.50 -3.28
C TRP A 215 11.59 -25.10 -3.49
N SER A 216 10.54 -24.34 -3.20
CA SER A 216 9.16 -24.80 -3.40
C SER A 216 8.86 -25.07 -4.87
N THR A 217 9.24 -24.17 -5.78
CA THR A 217 9.01 -24.37 -7.23
C THR A 217 9.81 -25.55 -7.80
N PHE A 218 11.00 -25.82 -7.26
CA PHE A 218 11.80 -26.99 -7.62
C PHE A 218 11.13 -28.30 -7.21
N GLU A 219 10.70 -28.43 -5.94
CA GLU A 219 10.02 -29.65 -5.46
C GLU A 219 8.67 -29.87 -6.16
N ILE A 220 7.97 -28.78 -6.47
CA ILE A 220 6.76 -28.80 -7.29
C ILE A 220 7.05 -29.36 -8.68
N SER A 221 8.05 -28.81 -9.36
CA SER A 221 8.43 -29.25 -10.71
C SER A 221 8.88 -30.70 -10.75
N LYS A 222 9.46 -31.24 -9.67
CA LYS A 222 9.91 -32.63 -9.60
C LYS A 222 8.77 -33.63 -9.42
N ASN A 223 7.80 -33.32 -8.55
CA ASN A 223 6.75 -34.27 -8.12
C ASN A 223 5.33 -33.86 -8.56
N HIS A 224 5.20 -33.03 -9.60
CA HIS A 224 3.89 -32.64 -10.14
C HIS A 224 3.18 -33.76 -10.91
N THR A 225 3.88 -34.83 -11.28
CA THR A 225 3.34 -36.05 -11.89
C THR A 225 3.20 -37.13 -10.82
N LEU A 226 2.12 -37.92 -10.85
CA LEU A 226 2.01 -39.12 -10.02
C LEU A 226 3.10 -40.15 -10.38
N PRO A 227 3.58 -40.96 -9.43
CA PRO A 227 4.51 -42.05 -9.72
C PRO A 227 3.88 -43.14 -10.60
N ASP A 228 4.63 -43.63 -11.59
CA ASP A 228 4.21 -44.76 -12.43
C ASP A 228 3.91 -45.99 -11.56
N GLY A 229 2.67 -46.51 -11.65
CA GLY A 229 2.25 -47.75 -10.98
C GLY A 229 1.37 -47.58 -9.73
N ASP A 230 0.99 -46.36 -9.34
CA ASP A 230 -0.03 -46.17 -8.29
C ASP A 230 -1.43 -46.45 -8.87
N SER A 231 -2.13 -47.45 -8.30
CA SER A 231 -3.45 -47.92 -8.75
C SER A 231 -4.61 -46.99 -8.39
N ARG A 232 -4.31 -45.81 -7.81
CA ARG A 232 -5.32 -44.78 -7.55
C ARG A 232 -5.85 -44.24 -8.89
N PRO A 233 -7.15 -43.89 -9.01
CA PRO A 233 -7.69 -43.38 -10.25
C PRO A 233 -6.90 -42.14 -10.70
N GLY A 234 -6.27 -42.21 -11.88
CA GLY A 234 -5.51 -41.09 -12.42
C GLY A 234 -3.98 -41.22 -12.43
N SER A 235 -3.41 -42.41 -12.63
CA SER A 235 -1.96 -42.65 -12.65
C SER A 235 -1.14 -41.81 -13.66
N ASN A 236 -1.78 -41.05 -14.55
CA ASN A 236 -1.15 -40.08 -15.46
C ASN A 236 -1.44 -38.62 -15.10
N ASN A 237 -2.05 -38.35 -13.94
CA ASN A 237 -2.51 -37.02 -13.60
C ASN A 237 -1.33 -36.11 -13.22
N LYS A 238 -1.37 -34.89 -13.77
CA LYS A 238 -0.41 -33.83 -13.50
C LYS A 238 -1.09 -32.70 -12.75
N ILE A 239 -0.45 -32.16 -11.73
CA ILE A 239 -0.91 -30.93 -11.08
C ILE A 239 -0.56 -29.76 -11.99
N SER A 240 -1.55 -28.99 -12.41
CA SER A 240 -1.35 -27.80 -13.24
C SER A 240 -1.35 -26.50 -12.43
N LYS A 241 -2.13 -26.48 -11.35
CA LYS A 241 -2.29 -25.33 -10.46
C LYS A 241 -2.66 -25.82 -9.06
N ALA A 242 -2.22 -25.12 -8.03
CA ALA A 242 -2.73 -25.34 -6.69
C ALA A 242 -2.98 -24.01 -5.98
N HIS A 243 -3.67 -24.11 -4.85
CA HIS A 243 -3.89 -23.02 -3.93
C HIS A 243 -3.73 -23.57 -2.52
N LEU A 244 -2.70 -23.10 -1.83
CA LEU A 244 -2.36 -23.46 -0.46
C LEU A 244 -2.61 -22.23 0.41
N ALA A 245 -3.48 -22.34 1.41
CA ALA A 245 -3.81 -21.26 2.33
C ALA A 245 -3.35 -21.64 3.74
N PHE A 246 -2.37 -20.89 4.23
CA PHE A 246 -1.80 -21.01 5.55
C PHE A 246 -2.43 -19.98 6.48
N HIS A 247 -3.04 -20.43 7.57
CA HIS A 247 -3.64 -19.58 8.59
C HIS A 247 -2.82 -19.70 9.87
N PRO A 248 -2.21 -18.62 10.36
CA PRO A 248 -1.55 -18.61 11.67
C PRO A 248 -2.52 -19.09 12.75
N ASP A 249 -2.06 -19.97 13.63
CA ASP A 249 -2.82 -20.47 14.77
C ASP A 249 -2.55 -19.60 15.99
N ASP A 250 -3.59 -19.02 16.58
CA ASP A 250 -3.48 -18.18 17.79
C ASP A 250 -2.93 -18.95 19.01
N SER A 251 -2.96 -20.29 18.97
CA SER A 251 -2.48 -21.15 20.07
C SER A 251 -0.96 -21.37 20.07
N SER A 252 -0.30 -21.29 18.92
CA SER A 252 1.15 -21.51 18.81
C SER A 252 1.87 -20.16 18.82
N ARG A 253 2.74 -19.97 19.82
CA ARG A 253 3.50 -18.71 19.99
C ARG A 253 4.83 -18.70 19.27
N ASP A 254 5.31 -19.85 18.79
CA ASP A 254 6.64 -19.99 18.18
C ASP A 254 6.48 -20.31 16.70
N ILE A 255 6.95 -19.40 15.84
CA ILE A 255 6.92 -19.54 14.39
C ILE A 255 7.74 -20.73 13.88
N LEU A 256 8.69 -21.24 14.66
CA LEU A 256 9.46 -22.42 14.31
C LEU A 256 8.64 -23.70 14.47
N ASP A 257 7.57 -23.69 15.27
CA ASP A 257 6.72 -24.85 15.48
C ASP A 257 5.98 -25.24 14.20
N THR A 258 5.95 -26.54 13.94
CA THR A 258 5.20 -27.15 12.84
C THR A 258 3.69 -26.98 12.95
N THR A 259 3.18 -26.57 14.12
CA THR A 259 1.75 -26.27 14.34
C THR A 259 1.41 -24.78 14.20
N PHE A 260 2.40 -23.94 13.86
CA PHE A 260 2.19 -22.49 13.76
C PHE A 260 1.16 -22.08 12.70
N MET A 261 1.07 -22.82 11.58
CA MET A 261 0.15 -22.50 10.49
C MET A 261 -0.68 -23.72 10.07
N ARG A 262 -1.99 -23.52 10.12
CA ARG A 262 -3.01 -24.42 9.62
C ARG A 262 -3.05 -24.37 8.10
N LEU A 263 -3.08 -25.53 7.44
CA LEU A 263 -3.05 -25.61 5.98
C LEU A 263 -4.40 -26.06 5.41
N ALA A 264 -4.99 -25.23 4.57
CA ALA A 264 -6.07 -25.60 3.66
C ALA A 264 -5.55 -25.61 2.22
N TRP A 265 -5.85 -26.65 1.45
CA TRP A 265 -5.35 -26.73 0.08
C TRP A 265 -6.35 -27.29 -0.91
N ARG A 266 -6.21 -26.87 -2.17
CA ARG A 266 -6.94 -27.37 -3.32
C ARG A 266 -6.01 -27.38 -4.53
N MET A 267 -6.08 -28.44 -5.33
CA MET A 267 -5.21 -28.66 -6.49
C MET A 267 -6.06 -28.93 -7.73
N LEU A 268 -5.65 -28.38 -8.86
CA LEU A 268 -6.17 -28.75 -10.17
C LEU A 268 -5.26 -29.83 -10.75
N TRP A 269 -5.86 -30.95 -11.10
CA TRP A 269 -5.16 -32.04 -11.77
C TRP A 269 -5.71 -32.22 -13.18
N GLU A 270 -4.81 -32.63 -14.09
CA GLU A 270 -5.11 -32.95 -15.48
C GLU A 270 -4.68 -34.38 -15.79
N GLY A 271 -5.61 -35.21 -16.24
CA GLY A 271 -5.37 -36.60 -16.63
C GLY A 271 -5.12 -36.77 -18.12
N ALA A 272 -5.28 -38.00 -18.61
CA ALA A 272 -5.17 -38.27 -20.04
C ALA A 272 -6.35 -37.64 -20.81
N GLY A 273 -6.06 -36.93 -21.91
CA GLY A 273 -7.09 -36.31 -22.76
C GLY A 273 -7.66 -35.02 -22.18
N THR A 274 -8.98 -34.98 -21.93
CA THR A 274 -9.70 -33.80 -21.40
C THR A 274 -10.08 -33.95 -19.93
N GLU A 275 -9.61 -35.00 -19.25
CA GLU A 275 -9.93 -35.23 -17.85
C GLU A 275 -9.28 -34.17 -16.98
N ARG A 276 -10.12 -33.44 -16.24
CA ARG A 276 -9.70 -32.42 -15.28
C ARG A 276 -10.55 -32.54 -14.04
N GLY A 277 -9.92 -32.35 -12.89
CA GLY A 277 -10.65 -32.33 -11.64
C GLY A 277 -9.98 -31.42 -10.62
N ILE A 278 -10.74 -31.13 -9.57
CA ILE A 278 -10.18 -30.53 -8.37
C ILE A 278 -9.88 -31.70 -7.44
N TYR A 279 -8.66 -31.72 -6.91
CA TYR A 279 -8.27 -32.58 -5.81
C TYR A 279 -8.24 -31.71 -4.56
N TRP A 280 -9.06 -32.04 -3.58
CA TRP A 280 -9.07 -31.42 -2.26
C TRP A 280 -9.25 -32.51 -1.22
N TRP A 281 -8.61 -32.36 -0.07
CA TRP A 281 -8.79 -33.29 1.02
C TRP A 281 -10.11 -32.98 1.75
N GLU A 282 -11.14 -33.75 1.42
CA GLU A 282 -12.46 -33.69 2.04
C GLU A 282 -12.56 -34.80 3.10
N GLN A 283 -12.04 -34.55 4.28
CA GLN A 283 -12.44 -35.29 5.48
C GLN A 283 -12.64 -34.29 6.62
N GLU A 284 -13.92 -34.16 7.00
CA GLU A 284 -14.47 -33.64 8.26
C GLU A 284 -13.48 -33.00 9.24
N GLU A 285 -13.57 -31.68 9.36
CA GLU A 285 -13.22 -30.83 10.53
C GLU A 285 -11.80 -30.87 11.12
N GLN A 286 -10.90 -31.75 10.70
CA GLN A 286 -9.53 -31.75 11.21
C GLN A 286 -8.70 -30.78 10.38
N VAL A 287 -8.54 -29.57 10.91
CA VAL A 287 -7.48 -28.65 10.50
C VAL A 287 -6.13 -29.38 10.56
N VAL A 288 -5.46 -29.55 9.42
CA VAL A 288 -4.20 -30.32 9.31
C VAL A 288 -3.01 -29.38 9.08
N TYR A 289 -1.87 -29.70 9.67
CA TYR A 289 -0.61 -28.97 9.48
C TYR A 289 0.20 -29.53 8.31
N ALA A 290 1.04 -28.71 7.68
CA ALA A 290 1.92 -29.15 6.59
C ALA A 290 2.81 -30.33 7.00
N SER A 291 3.27 -30.35 8.24
CA SER A 291 4.06 -31.45 8.81
C SER A 291 3.29 -32.77 8.92
N GLU A 292 1.98 -32.73 9.14
CA GLU A 292 1.15 -33.93 9.21
C GLU A 292 0.91 -34.52 7.83
N TYR A 293 0.66 -33.67 6.82
CA TYR A 293 0.60 -34.12 5.43
C TYR A 293 1.91 -34.77 4.97
N ALA A 294 3.05 -34.17 5.35
CA ALA A 294 4.37 -34.75 5.08
C ALA A 294 4.57 -36.10 5.80
N LYS A 295 4.19 -36.22 7.07
CA LYS A 295 4.28 -37.49 7.83
C LYS A 295 3.40 -38.61 7.27
N ARG A 296 2.20 -38.26 6.79
CA ARG A 296 1.24 -39.20 6.19
C ARG A 296 1.59 -39.57 4.74
N ASP A 297 2.65 -38.98 4.18
CA ASP A 297 3.05 -39.15 2.79
C ASP A 297 1.89 -38.89 1.81
N ILE A 298 1.08 -37.87 2.11
CA ILE A 298 -0.04 -37.47 1.26
C ILE A 298 0.54 -36.79 0.03
N TRP A 299 0.25 -37.37 -1.14
CA TRP A 299 0.72 -36.80 -2.40
C TRP A 299 0.14 -35.40 -2.63
N PRO A 300 0.95 -34.42 -3.07
CA PRO A 300 2.40 -34.50 -3.29
C PRO A 300 3.22 -34.23 -2.01
N SER A 301 3.87 -35.27 -1.46
CA SER A 301 4.44 -35.24 -0.10
C SER A 301 5.58 -34.25 0.12
N ASN A 302 6.35 -33.96 -0.94
CA ASN A 302 7.48 -33.02 -0.86
C ASN A 302 7.07 -31.54 -0.93
N TRP A 303 5.80 -31.22 -1.19
CA TRP A 303 5.38 -29.82 -1.37
C TRP A 303 5.13 -29.11 -0.06
N TRP A 304 4.68 -29.84 0.95
CA TRP A 304 4.10 -29.27 2.16
C TRP A 304 5.10 -28.47 2.99
N LEU A 305 6.28 -29.03 3.26
CA LEU A 305 7.30 -28.37 4.10
C LEU A 305 7.94 -27.16 3.42
N PRO A 306 8.37 -27.21 2.14
CA PRO A 306 8.87 -26.02 1.45
C PRO A 306 7.83 -24.90 1.38
N ALA A 307 6.56 -25.25 1.10
CA ALA A 307 5.45 -24.30 1.08
C ALA A 307 5.24 -23.64 2.45
N GLU A 308 5.29 -24.40 3.54
CA GLU A 308 5.19 -23.86 4.90
C GLU A 308 6.33 -22.88 5.20
N LYS A 309 7.56 -23.20 4.82
CA LYS A 309 8.71 -22.29 5.03
C LYS A 309 8.59 -21.01 4.20
N LEU A 310 8.09 -21.10 2.97
CA LEU A 310 7.78 -19.93 2.15
C LEU A 310 6.69 -19.07 2.80
N ALA A 311 5.62 -19.68 3.29
CA ALA A 311 4.52 -18.99 3.96
C ALA A 311 4.98 -18.27 5.24
N LYS A 312 5.76 -18.95 6.09
CA LYS A 312 6.37 -18.35 7.29
C LYS A 312 7.31 -17.19 6.95
N SER A 313 8.09 -17.31 5.89
CA SER A 313 8.97 -16.23 5.43
C SER A 313 8.17 -14.99 4.99
N ALA A 314 7.05 -15.19 4.28
CA ALA A 314 6.16 -14.11 3.87
C ALA A 314 5.47 -13.44 5.07
N TYR A 315 4.95 -14.24 6.00
CA TYR A 315 4.37 -13.79 7.26
C TYR A 315 5.35 -12.89 8.03
N SER A 316 6.56 -13.38 8.28
CA SER A 316 7.62 -12.65 8.97
C SER A 316 8.00 -11.34 8.27
N THR A 317 8.16 -11.38 6.95
CA THR A 317 8.58 -10.20 6.18
C THR A 317 7.52 -9.10 6.19
N VAL A 318 6.24 -9.48 6.08
CA VAL A 318 5.12 -8.52 6.15
C VAL A 318 5.01 -7.89 7.54
N LEU A 319 5.19 -8.66 8.61
CA LEU A 319 5.18 -8.12 9.97
C LEU A 319 6.31 -7.11 10.20
N VAL A 320 7.54 -7.43 9.76
CA VAL A 320 8.68 -6.51 9.84
C VAL A 320 8.40 -5.22 9.06
N ASP A 321 7.88 -5.31 7.84
CA ASP A 321 7.63 -4.12 7.03
C ASP A 321 6.53 -3.22 7.63
N LEU A 322 5.52 -3.84 8.27
CA LEU A 322 4.47 -3.16 9.04
C LEU A 322 4.94 -2.67 10.42
N GLY A 323 6.21 -2.87 10.78
CA GLY A 323 6.81 -2.39 12.02
C GLY A 323 6.34 -3.15 13.27
N GLN A 324 5.86 -4.38 13.12
CA GLN A 324 5.34 -5.18 14.22
C GLN A 324 6.43 -6.08 14.79
N ALA A 325 6.80 -5.85 16.05
CA ALA A 325 7.79 -6.64 16.78
C ALA A 325 7.20 -7.54 17.87
N GLU A 326 5.90 -7.41 18.16
CA GLU A 326 5.22 -8.15 19.23
C GLU A 326 4.82 -9.57 18.81
N TRP A 327 4.69 -9.82 17.51
CA TRP A 327 4.34 -11.12 16.94
C TRP A 327 5.59 -11.96 16.69
N SER A 328 5.48 -13.28 16.85
CA SER A 328 6.56 -14.22 16.58
C SER A 328 7.07 -14.09 15.15
N ASN A 329 8.39 -14.09 14.98
CA ASN A 329 8.99 -13.68 13.72
C ASN A 329 10.41 -14.24 13.53
N ILE A 330 10.60 -15.04 12.47
CA ILE A 330 11.91 -15.61 12.07
C ILE A 330 12.99 -14.54 11.84
N LEU A 331 12.61 -13.31 11.50
CA LEU A 331 13.54 -12.22 11.17
C LEU A 331 13.97 -11.38 12.39
N LEU A 332 13.30 -11.54 13.53
CA LEU A 332 13.54 -10.76 14.75
C LEU A 332 13.85 -11.64 15.97
N GLU A 333 13.63 -12.95 15.88
CA GLU A 333 14.02 -13.92 16.90
C GLU A 333 15.53 -14.21 16.82
N ASP A 334 16.22 -14.04 17.96
CA ASP A 334 17.64 -14.35 18.17
C ASP A 334 17.90 -15.84 18.38
#